data_AF-A0A1Y3BUM0-F1
#
_entry.id   AF-A0A1Y3BUM0-F1
#
_cell.length_a   1.000
_cell.length_b   1.000
_cell.length_c   1.000
_cell.angle_alpha   90.00
_cell.angle_beta   90.00
_cell.angle_gamma   90.00
#
_symmetry.space_group_name_H-M   'P 1'
#
loop_
_entity.id
_entity.type
_entity.pdbx_description
1 polymer ?
#
loop_
_entity_poly.entity_id
_entity_poly.type
_entity_poly.pdbx_seq_one_letter_code
_entity_poly.pdbx_strand_id
1 'polypeptide(L)'
;MFRSPIAVFEEVQIGNVLQAMVGQDPARQCALGAGLPITTPTTTVNKVCASGMKTYMILAQAIQCGHVDVSVAGGIESMSNVPFFLPRGEIPYGGAKLTDGIVHDGLIDVYNKFHMGACAERTAKKLQISRQEQDDFAINSYRKAADSAKLVSSVEITPVEIPATKKQQASQMTDDEEYQRVDFNKFARLATVFQKEDGTITAGNASTLNDGASAAVLASGKAVKQHGLTPLARIVAFADASVDPVDFPVAPVDA
;
A
#
# COMPACT_ATOMS: atom_id res chain seq x y z
N MET A 1 -6.16 -23.52 -1.20
CA MET A 1 -6.78 -22.59 -2.15
C MET A 1 -8.30 -22.61 -1.93
N PHE A 2 -8.87 -21.50 -1.46
CA PHE A 2 -10.29 -21.35 -1.15
C PHE A 2 -11.10 -21.56 -2.44
N ARG A 3 -11.82 -22.68 -2.56
CA ARG A 3 -12.78 -22.94 -3.64
C ARG A 3 -14.20 -22.84 -3.08
N SER A 4 -14.52 -21.70 -2.45
CA SER A 4 -15.93 -21.38 -2.21
C SER A 4 -16.53 -20.94 -3.55
N PRO A 5 -17.76 -21.35 -3.91
CA PRO A 5 -18.44 -20.74 -5.04
C PRO A 5 -18.46 -19.22 -4.83
N ILE A 6 -18.04 -18.49 -5.86
CA ILE A 6 -17.92 -17.03 -5.94
C ILE A 6 -19.17 -16.26 -5.45
N ALA A 7 -20.30 -16.95 -5.26
CA ALA A 7 -21.59 -16.43 -4.83
C ALA A 7 -21.74 -16.09 -3.33
N VAL A 8 -20.70 -16.21 -2.49
CA VAL A 8 -20.83 -15.96 -1.04
C VAL A 8 -20.32 -14.58 -0.61
N PHE A 9 -19.59 -13.84 -1.45
CA PHE A 9 -19.05 -12.53 -1.05
C PHE A 9 -20.11 -11.43 -1.09
N GLU A 10 -20.46 -10.92 0.09
CA GLU A 10 -21.50 -9.92 0.29
C GLU A 10 -20.99 -8.49 0.13
N GLU A 11 -19.71 -8.24 0.35
CA GLU A 11 -19.11 -6.91 0.19
C GLU A 11 -17.59 -7.01 -0.09
N VAL A 12 -17.08 -6.08 -0.91
CA VAL A 12 -15.64 -5.92 -1.16
C VAL A 12 -15.21 -4.49 -0.85
N GLN A 13 -14.16 -4.34 -0.06
CA GLN A 13 -13.52 -3.03 0.17
C GLN A 13 -12.05 -3.09 -0.20
N ILE A 14 -11.62 -2.13 -1.02
CA ILE A 14 -10.24 -2.03 -1.50
C ILE A 14 -9.67 -0.65 -1.15
N GLY A 15 -8.52 -0.65 -0.47
CA GLY A 15 -7.73 0.55 -0.25
C GLY A 15 -7.01 0.97 -1.53
N ASN A 16 -7.16 2.22 -1.96
CA ASN A 16 -6.39 2.76 -3.09
C ASN A 16 -6.21 4.27 -2.92
N VAL A 17 -4.95 4.74 -2.92
CA VAL A 17 -4.63 6.15 -2.64
C VAL A 17 -4.67 6.97 -3.93
N LEU A 18 -3.92 6.55 -4.96
CA LEU A 18 -3.71 7.34 -6.18
C LEU A 18 -4.72 6.95 -7.25
N GLN A 19 -5.97 7.41 -7.07
CA GLN A 19 -7.13 7.03 -7.88
C GLN A 19 -7.29 7.82 -9.18
N ALA A 20 -6.28 8.59 -9.61
CA ALA A 20 -6.41 9.39 -10.81
C ALA A 20 -6.20 8.53 -12.07
N MET A 21 -7.07 8.71 -13.08
CA MET A 21 -7.02 8.00 -14.38
C MET A 21 -7.17 6.47 -14.33
N VAL A 22 -7.56 5.90 -13.17
CA VAL A 22 -7.82 4.46 -13.02
C VAL A 22 -9.25 4.05 -13.43
N GLY A 23 -10.13 5.00 -13.76
CA GLY A 23 -11.54 4.75 -14.06
C GLY A 23 -12.48 4.87 -12.84
N GLN A 24 -13.77 4.62 -13.05
CA GLN A 24 -14.78 4.75 -11.99
C GLN A 24 -14.70 3.57 -11.01
N ASP A 25 -14.60 3.87 -9.71
CA ASP A 25 -14.59 2.92 -8.59
C ASP A 25 -13.61 1.73 -8.77
N PRO A 26 -12.33 1.88 -8.42
CA PRO A 26 -11.32 0.81 -8.50
C PRO A 26 -11.73 -0.49 -7.80
N ALA A 27 -12.35 -0.42 -6.63
CA ALA A 27 -12.83 -1.60 -5.91
C ALA A 27 -13.84 -2.40 -6.74
N ARG A 28 -14.73 -1.71 -7.47
CA ARG A 28 -15.70 -2.34 -8.39
C ARG A 28 -15.00 -3.02 -9.55
N GLN A 29 -14.01 -2.37 -10.14
CA GLN A 29 -13.22 -2.94 -11.23
C GLN A 29 -12.49 -4.21 -10.79
N CYS A 30 -11.89 -4.20 -9.58
CA CYS A 30 -11.26 -5.38 -9.00
C CYS A 30 -12.26 -6.52 -8.77
N ALA A 31 -13.41 -6.25 -8.15
CA ALA A 31 -14.41 -7.28 -7.86
C ALA A 31 -14.94 -7.94 -9.15
N LEU A 32 -15.35 -7.13 -10.14
CA LEU A 32 -15.84 -7.65 -11.42
C LEU A 32 -14.72 -8.33 -12.23
N GLY A 33 -13.50 -7.80 -12.20
CA GLY A 33 -12.33 -8.40 -12.84
C GLY A 33 -11.95 -9.75 -12.24
N ALA A 34 -12.21 -9.95 -10.94
CA ALA A 34 -12.08 -11.24 -10.25
C ALA A 34 -13.29 -12.18 -10.47
N GLY A 35 -14.29 -11.77 -11.26
CA GLY A 35 -15.45 -12.57 -11.61
C GLY A 35 -16.55 -12.60 -10.54
N LEU A 36 -16.54 -11.69 -9.55
CA LEU A 36 -17.60 -11.62 -8.55
C LEU A 36 -18.93 -11.16 -9.19
N PRO A 37 -20.08 -11.53 -8.60
CA PRO A 37 -21.38 -11.13 -9.12
C PRO A 37 -21.53 -9.60 -9.20
N ILE A 38 -22.26 -9.13 -10.22
CA ILE A 38 -22.60 -7.71 -10.35
C ILE A 38 -23.41 -7.17 -9.15
N THR A 39 -24.02 -8.06 -8.36
CA THR A 39 -24.76 -7.71 -7.16
C THR A 39 -23.87 -7.47 -5.95
N THR A 40 -22.56 -7.77 -6.00
CA THR A 40 -21.66 -7.56 -4.87
C THR A 40 -21.30 -6.07 -4.72
N PRO A 41 -21.75 -5.37 -3.66
CA PRO A 41 -21.38 -3.98 -3.41
C PRO A 41 -19.88 -3.83 -3.15
N THR A 42 -19.35 -2.68 -3.56
CA THR A 42 -17.92 -2.35 -3.45
C THR A 42 -17.71 -0.95 -2.90
N THR A 43 -16.62 -0.77 -2.15
CA THR A 43 -16.18 0.56 -1.69
C THR A 43 -14.67 0.71 -1.87
N THR A 44 -14.24 1.81 -2.52
CA THR A 44 -12.83 2.21 -2.55
C THR A 44 -12.53 3.13 -1.36
N VAL A 45 -11.52 2.78 -0.55
CA VAL A 45 -11.16 3.51 0.67
C VAL A 45 -9.82 4.22 0.48
N ASN A 46 -9.74 5.49 0.88
CA ASN A 46 -8.47 6.23 0.94
C ASN A 46 -8.23 6.72 2.37
N LYS A 47 -7.21 6.13 3.01
CA LYS A 47 -6.56 6.56 4.26
C LYS A 47 -5.04 6.60 4.06
N VAL A 48 -4.58 7.08 2.90
CA VAL A 48 -3.16 7.12 2.49
C VAL A 48 -2.51 5.74 2.69
N CYS A 49 -1.30 5.64 3.28
CA CYS A 49 -0.61 4.37 3.48
C CYS A 49 -1.41 3.35 4.31
N ALA A 50 -2.36 3.81 5.13
CA ALA A 50 -3.21 2.95 5.95
C ALA A 50 -4.47 2.44 5.23
N SER A 51 -4.68 2.79 3.95
CA SER A 51 -5.90 2.46 3.20
C SER A 51 -6.23 0.97 3.21
N GLY A 52 -5.24 0.12 2.91
CA GLY A 52 -5.41 -1.33 2.90
C GLY A 52 -5.90 -1.85 4.25
N MET A 53 -5.16 -1.54 5.33
CA MET A 53 -5.54 -1.94 6.70
C MET A 53 -6.91 -1.39 7.11
N LYS A 54 -7.26 -0.17 6.69
CA LYS A 54 -8.56 0.44 7.05
C LYS A 54 -9.74 -0.35 6.49
N THR A 55 -9.61 -0.98 5.31
CA THR A 55 -10.67 -1.86 4.77
C THR A 55 -10.95 -3.06 5.68
N TYR A 56 -9.91 -3.67 6.26
CA TYR A 56 -10.05 -4.77 7.20
C TYR A 56 -10.80 -4.34 8.45
N MET A 57 -10.52 -3.13 8.95
CA MET A 57 -11.19 -2.57 10.13
C MET A 57 -12.68 -2.32 9.86
N ILE A 58 -13.01 -1.68 8.73
CA ILE A 58 -14.40 -1.37 8.37
C ILE A 58 -15.21 -2.66 8.17
N LEU A 59 -14.67 -3.64 7.44
CA LEU A 59 -15.36 -4.91 7.21
C LEU A 59 -15.44 -5.77 8.48
N ALA A 60 -14.44 -5.73 9.35
CA ALA A 60 -14.54 -6.36 10.67
C ALA A 60 -15.67 -5.74 11.50
N GLN A 61 -15.85 -4.41 11.45
CA GLN A 61 -16.99 -3.73 12.09
C GLN A 61 -18.32 -4.16 11.47
N ALA A 62 -18.42 -4.25 10.14
CA ALA A 62 -19.63 -4.70 9.45
C ALA A 62 -20.02 -6.13 9.84
N ILE A 63 -19.03 -7.04 9.95
CA ILE A 63 -19.22 -8.41 10.44
C ILE A 63 -19.65 -8.42 11.91
N GLN A 64 -19.03 -7.60 12.76
CA GLN A 64 -19.41 -7.49 14.18
C GLN A 64 -20.85 -6.98 14.37
N CYS A 65 -21.30 -6.05 13.51
CA CYS A 65 -22.66 -5.55 13.48
C CYS A 65 -23.67 -6.53 12.85
N GLY A 66 -23.20 -7.63 12.25
CA GLY A 66 -24.05 -8.61 11.57
C GLY A 66 -24.63 -8.12 10.25
N HIS A 67 -24.02 -7.13 9.60
CA HIS A 67 -24.46 -6.63 8.30
C HIS A 67 -23.97 -7.49 7.13
N VAL A 68 -22.81 -8.13 7.29
CA VAL A 68 -22.22 -9.07 6.33
C VAL A 68 -21.62 -10.25 7.09
N ASP A 69 -21.65 -11.44 6.50
CA ASP A 69 -21.11 -12.68 7.04
C ASP A 69 -19.80 -13.07 6.32
N VAL A 70 -19.65 -12.76 5.02
CA VAL A 70 -18.43 -13.02 4.24
C VAL A 70 -18.09 -11.84 3.32
N SER A 71 -16.87 -11.30 3.46
CA SER A 71 -16.41 -10.12 2.70
C SER A 71 -14.95 -10.22 2.26
N VAL A 72 -14.51 -9.34 1.37
CA VAL A 72 -13.10 -9.22 0.95
C VAL A 72 -12.55 -7.85 1.31
N ALA A 73 -11.46 -7.83 2.06
CA ALA A 73 -10.71 -6.63 2.41
C ALA A 73 -9.35 -6.66 1.70
N GLY A 74 -8.80 -5.51 1.35
CA GLY A 74 -7.52 -5.46 0.66
C GLY A 74 -7.04 -4.06 0.32
N GLY A 75 -5.97 -3.99 -0.46
CA GLY A 75 -5.42 -2.75 -0.99
C GLY A 75 -4.73 -3.00 -2.32
N ILE A 76 -4.76 -1.98 -3.18
CA ILE A 76 -4.07 -1.95 -4.46
C ILE A 76 -3.38 -0.61 -4.62
N GLU A 77 -2.24 -0.62 -5.29
CA GLU A 77 -1.61 0.60 -5.80
C GLU A 77 -0.82 0.27 -7.05
N SER A 78 -0.85 1.16 -8.04
CA SER A 78 0.11 1.13 -9.14
C SER A 78 0.73 2.50 -9.32
N MET A 79 1.78 2.76 -8.54
CA MET A 79 2.50 4.03 -8.59
C MET A 79 3.12 4.28 -9.97
N SER A 80 3.51 3.23 -10.70
CA SER A 80 4.06 3.35 -12.06
C SER A 80 3.07 3.90 -13.10
N ASN A 81 1.75 3.79 -12.85
CA ASN A 81 0.71 4.24 -13.78
C ASN A 81 0.06 5.57 -13.38
N VAL A 82 0.53 6.21 -12.32
CA VAL A 82 -0.03 7.47 -11.84
C VAL A 82 0.27 8.58 -12.85
N PRO A 83 -0.74 9.31 -13.32
CA PRO A 83 -0.55 10.30 -14.37
C PRO A 83 0.00 11.63 -13.82
N PHE A 84 0.45 12.48 -14.74
CA PHE A 84 0.63 13.90 -14.45
C PHE A 84 -0.72 14.64 -14.58
N PHE A 85 -0.90 15.71 -13.80
CA PHE A 85 -2.09 16.54 -13.80
C PHE A 85 -1.87 17.89 -14.48
N LEU A 86 -2.91 18.36 -15.14
CA LEU A 86 -3.09 19.74 -15.56
C LEU A 86 -4.46 20.22 -15.05
N PRO A 87 -4.54 21.31 -14.27
CA PRO A 87 -5.82 21.83 -13.81
C PRO A 87 -6.76 22.13 -14.98
N ARG A 88 -8.06 21.83 -14.78
CA ARG A 88 -9.09 22.19 -15.76
C ARG A 88 -9.26 23.70 -15.82
N GLY A 89 -9.36 24.25 -17.03
CA GLY A 89 -9.62 25.67 -17.26
C GLY A 89 -8.74 26.24 -18.36
N GLU A 90 -8.58 27.56 -18.36
CA GLU A 90 -7.66 28.25 -19.27
C GLU A 90 -6.21 27.99 -18.87
N ILE A 91 -5.38 27.69 -19.86
CA ILE A 91 -3.93 27.60 -19.65
C ILE A 91 -3.40 29.03 -19.47
N PRO A 92 -2.75 29.35 -18.33
CA PRO A 92 -2.25 30.71 -18.08
C PRO A 92 -1.27 31.19 -19.15
N TYR A 93 -1.29 32.49 -19.44
CA TYR A 93 -0.26 33.13 -20.26
C TYR A 93 1.12 32.90 -19.63
N GLY A 94 2.09 32.42 -20.43
CA GLY A 94 3.40 31.97 -19.94
C GLY A 94 3.53 30.45 -19.72
N GLY A 95 2.43 29.70 -19.89
CA GLY A 95 2.42 28.24 -19.84
C GLY A 95 1.92 27.68 -18.51
N ALA A 96 1.81 26.34 -18.45
CA ALA A 96 1.37 25.61 -17.26
C ALA A 96 2.36 24.51 -16.90
N LYS A 97 2.49 24.25 -15.58
CA LYS A 97 3.30 23.17 -15.04
C LYS A 97 2.45 21.90 -14.94
N LEU A 98 2.92 20.81 -15.54
CA LEU A 98 2.38 19.48 -15.27
C LEU A 98 2.78 19.06 -13.85
N THR A 99 1.79 18.64 -13.07
CA THR A 99 1.98 18.24 -11.67
C THR A 99 2.10 16.73 -11.59
N ASP A 100 3.15 16.22 -10.95
CA ASP A 100 3.32 14.78 -10.72
C ASP A 100 2.29 14.30 -9.70
N GLY A 101 1.44 13.34 -10.10
CA GLY A 101 0.35 12.85 -9.24
C GLY A 101 0.85 12.06 -8.03
N ILE A 102 1.98 11.37 -8.13
CA ILE A 102 2.56 10.61 -7.00
C ILE A 102 2.97 11.60 -5.91
N VAL A 103 3.70 12.63 -6.31
CA VAL A 103 4.20 13.65 -5.38
C VAL A 103 3.04 14.46 -4.81
N HIS A 104 2.09 14.88 -5.65
CA HIS A 104 1.01 15.77 -5.25
C HIS A 104 -0.03 15.11 -4.34
N ASP A 105 -0.54 13.94 -4.72
CA ASP A 105 -1.63 13.27 -3.98
C ASP A 105 -1.12 12.28 -2.92
N GLY A 106 0.12 11.79 -3.06
CA GLY A 106 0.67 10.73 -2.21
C GLY A 106 1.73 11.20 -1.20
N LEU A 107 2.65 12.08 -1.61
CA LEU A 107 3.93 12.25 -0.89
C LEU A 107 4.21 13.66 -0.36
N ILE A 108 3.31 14.64 -0.56
CA ILE A 108 3.43 15.98 0.00
C ILE A 108 2.44 16.20 1.14
N ASP A 109 2.94 16.75 2.24
CA ASP A 109 2.09 17.24 3.32
C ASP A 109 1.35 18.50 2.85
N VAL A 110 0.02 18.45 2.88
CA VAL A 110 -0.84 19.55 2.49
C VAL A 110 -0.62 20.79 3.37
N TYR A 111 -0.26 20.64 4.65
CA TYR A 111 -0.15 21.76 5.59
C TYR A 111 1.26 22.33 5.59
N ASN A 112 2.27 21.47 5.68
CA ASN A 112 3.67 21.89 5.77
C ASN A 112 4.35 22.10 4.41
N LYS A 113 3.73 21.65 3.30
CA LYS A 113 4.19 21.86 1.91
C LYS A 113 5.57 21.28 1.60
N PHE A 114 5.94 20.19 2.26
CA PHE A 114 7.15 19.42 1.96
C PHE A 114 6.89 17.91 1.91
N HIS A 115 7.89 17.17 1.42
CA HIS A 115 7.82 15.73 1.19
C HIS A 115 7.73 14.94 2.51
N MET A 116 7.04 13.78 2.51
CA MET A 116 6.94 12.88 3.69
C MET A 116 8.30 12.54 4.32
N GLY A 117 9.33 12.40 3.50
CA GLY A 117 10.70 12.17 3.97
C GLY A 117 11.26 13.30 4.84
N ALA A 118 10.84 14.56 4.62
CA ALA A 118 11.22 15.67 5.49
C ALA A 118 10.46 15.65 6.84
N CYS A 119 9.26 15.08 6.91
CA CYS A 119 8.62 14.76 8.20
C CYS A 119 9.44 13.74 8.98
N ALA A 120 9.97 12.71 8.29
CA ALA A 120 10.82 11.69 8.90
C ALA A 120 12.13 12.28 9.44
N GLU A 121 12.78 13.18 8.69
CA GLU A 121 13.97 13.93 9.15
C GLU A 121 13.71 14.68 10.47
N ARG A 122 12.55 15.34 10.59
CA ARG A 122 12.16 16.05 11.81
C ARG A 122 12.01 15.10 13.00
N THR A 123 11.39 13.93 12.78
CA THR A 123 11.25 12.91 13.83
C THR A 123 12.60 12.33 14.22
N ALA A 124 13.45 12.00 13.24
CA ALA A 124 14.81 11.50 13.47
C ALA A 124 15.62 12.48 14.33
N LYS A 125 15.55 13.78 14.04
CA LYS A 125 16.18 14.82 14.85
C LYS A 125 15.61 14.91 16.28
N LYS A 126 14.27 14.91 16.41
CA LYS A 126 13.58 15.01 17.72
C LYS A 126 13.90 13.84 18.64
N LEU A 127 13.99 12.63 18.08
CA LEU A 127 14.26 11.39 18.80
C LEU A 127 15.73 10.98 18.79
N GLN A 128 16.61 11.78 18.18
CA GLN A 128 18.05 11.53 18.06
C GLN A 128 18.39 10.19 17.39
N ILE A 129 17.58 9.77 16.41
CA ILE A 129 17.81 8.55 15.63
C ILE A 129 18.88 8.85 14.58
N SER A 130 20.05 8.27 14.74
CA SER A 130 21.19 8.55 13.88
C SER A 130 21.03 7.94 12.47
N ARG A 131 21.78 8.50 11.52
CA ARG A 131 21.93 7.93 10.18
C ARG A 131 22.38 6.47 10.20
N GLN A 132 23.33 6.14 11.08
CA GLN A 132 23.88 4.79 11.17
C GLN A 132 22.80 3.78 11.60
N GLU A 133 21.97 4.12 12.60
CA GLU A 133 20.86 3.27 13.04
C GLU A 133 19.83 3.05 11.94
N GLN A 134 19.53 4.09 11.14
CA GLN A 134 18.61 3.99 10.00
C GLN A 134 19.16 3.09 8.90
N ASP A 135 20.45 3.24 8.56
CA ASP A 135 21.12 2.39 7.57
C ASP A 135 21.20 0.93 8.06
N ASP A 136 21.55 0.69 9.32
CA ASP A 136 21.61 -0.65 9.89
C ASP A 136 20.25 -1.34 9.91
N PHE A 137 19.18 -0.59 10.22
CA PHE A 137 17.81 -1.08 10.15
C PHE A 137 17.43 -1.48 8.71
N ALA A 138 17.74 -0.63 7.74
CA ALA A 138 17.43 -0.88 6.34
C ALA A 138 18.21 -2.08 5.78
N ILE A 139 19.52 -2.18 6.07
CA ILE A 139 20.35 -3.34 5.69
C ILE A 139 19.78 -4.63 6.29
N ASN A 140 19.36 -4.59 7.56
CA ASN A 140 18.73 -5.73 8.21
C ASN A 140 17.38 -6.09 7.55
N SER A 141 16.59 -5.10 7.11
CA SER A 141 15.35 -5.33 6.37
C SER A 141 15.60 -6.09 5.06
N TYR A 142 16.55 -5.63 4.24
CA TYR A 142 16.95 -6.31 3.00
C TYR A 142 17.40 -7.75 3.23
N ARG A 143 18.20 -8.00 4.27
CA ARG A 143 18.64 -9.36 4.63
C ARG A 143 17.47 -10.26 4.99
N LYS A 144 16.58 -9.80 5.87
CA LYS A 144 15.40 -10.56 6.27
C LYS A 144 14.49 -10.89 5.08
N ALA A 145 14.24 -9.90 4.21
CA ALA A 145 13.44 -10.10 3.01
C ALA A 145 14.06 -11.18 2.11
N ALA A 146 15.37 -11.10 1.85
CA ALA A 146 16.08 -12.10 1.05
C ALA A 146 16.05 -13.50 1.67
N ASP A 147 16.22 -13.60 2.99
CA ASP A 147 16.20 -14.87 3.71
C ASP A 147 14.80 -15.51 3.71
N SER A 148 13.73 -14.71 3.74
CA SER A 148 12.34 -15.19 3.76
C SER A 148 11.71 -15.33 2.38
N ALA A 149 12.29 -14.77 1.32
CA ALA A 149 11.66 -14.61 0.00
C ALA A 149 11.01 -15.92 -0.48
N LYS A 150 11.78 -17.01 -0.57
CA LYS A 150 11.27 -18.32 -1.02
C LYS A 150 10.06 -18.84 -0.22
N LEU A 151 10.03 -18.60 1.08
CA LEU A 151 8.90 -19.00 1.92
C LEU A 151 7.69 -18.13 1.60
N VAL A 152 7.85 -16.80 1.59
CA VAL A 152 6.79 -15.83 1.29
C VAL A 152 6.20 -16.09 -0.09
N SER A 153 7.02 -16.28 -1.12
CA SER A 153 6.55 -16.57 -2.47
C SER A 153 5.76 -17.87 -2.56
N SER A 154 6.01 -18.83 -1.67
CA SER A 154 5.32 -20.12 -1.67
C SER A 154 3.98 -20.12 -0.93
N VAL A 155 3.75 -19.17 -0.01
CA VAL A 155 2.56 -19.16 0.86
C VAL A 155 1.61 -18.00 0.61
N GLU A 156 2.11 -16.86 0.14
CA GLU A 156 1.36 -15.60 0.07
C GLU A 156 1.30 -14.98 -1.33
N ILE A 157 2.35 -15.12 -2.15
CA ILE A 157 2.39 -14.52 -3.49
C ILE A 157 1.64 -15.39 -4.50
N THR A 158 0.63 -14.80 -5.14
CA THR A 158 0.02 -15.37 -6.34
C THR A 158 0.78 -14.88 -7.58
N PRO A 159 1.31 -15.79 -8.43
CA PRO A 159 2.01 -15.39 -9.64
C PRO A 159 1.17 -14.51 -10.57
N VAL A 160 1.77 -13.45 -11.10
CA VAL A 160 1.12 -12.52 -12.04
C VAL A 160 1.73 -12.72 -13.43
N GLU A 161 0.90 -13.10 -14.39
CA GLU A 161 1.32 -13.22 -15.79
C GLU A 161 1.42 -11.84 -16.45
N ILE A 162 2.58 -11.55 -17.05
CA ILE A 162 2.82 -10.36 -17.84
C ILE A 162 2.74 -10.76 -19.32
N PRO A 163 1.74 -10.26 -20.07
CA PRO A 163 1.57 -10.62 -21.48
C PRO A 163 2.73 -10.09 -22.34
N ALA A 164 3.03 -10.80 -23.42
CA ALA A 164 4.01 -10.35 -24.39
C ALA A 164 3.59 -9.01 -25.01
N THR A 165 4.55 -8.11 -25.16
CA THR A 165 4.41 -6.90 -25.97
C THR A 165 5.32 -6.99 -27.19
N LYS A 166 5.23 -6.02 -28.11
CA LYS A 166 6.19 -5.94 -29.24
C LYS A 166 7.65 -5.84 -28.79
N LYS A 167 7.91 -5.38 -27.56
CA LYS A 167 9.27 -5.13 -27.03
C LYS A 167 9.73 -6.17 -25.99
N GLN A 168 8.82 -6.98 -25.44
CA GLN A 168 9.11 -7.86 -24.32
C GLN A 168 8.34 -9.17 -24.48
N GLN A 169 9.00 -10.30 -24.25
CA GLN A 169 8.33 -11.60 -24.24
C GLN A 169 7.41 -11.72 -23.04
N ALA A 170 6.44 -12.64 -23.13
CA ALA A 170 5.60 -12.97 -21.99
C ALA A 170 6.50 -13.45 -20.83
N SER A 171 6.17 -13.02 -19.62
CA SER A 171 6.90 -13.38 -18.41
C SER A 171 5.93 -13.54 -17.26
N GLN A 172 6.43 -13.96 -16.12
CA GLN A 172 5.63 -14.12 -14.92
C GLN A 172 6.39 -13.54 -13.74
N MET A 173 5.70 -12.73 -12.94
CA MET A 173 6.20 -12.27 -11.66
C MET A 173 5.77 -13.28 -10.60
N THR A 174 6.73 -13.95 -9.99
CA THR A 174 6.51 -14.97 -8.96
C THR A 174 7.11 -14.59 -7.62
N ASP A 175 7.77 -13.43 -7.53
CA ASP A 175 8.54 -12.99 -6.38
C ASP A 175 8.59 -11.46 -6.33
N ASP A 176 8.92 -10.91 -5.17
CA ASP A 176 9.14 -9.48 -5.00
C ASP A 176 10.44 -9.04 -5.68
N GLU A 177 10.39 -7.91 -6.39
CA GLU A 177 11.56 -7.42 -7.14
C GLU A 177 12.53 -6.60 -6.26
N GLU A 178 12.00 -5.80 -5.34
CA GLU A 178 12.74 -4.69 -4.72
C GLU A 178 13.88 -5.17 -3.82
N TYR A 179 13.69 -6.26 -3.07
CA TYR A 179 14.68 -6.70 -2.09
C TYR A 179 16.03 -7.12 -2.74
N GLN A 180 16.02 -7.40 -4.04
CA GLN A 180 17.21 -7.77 -4.81
C GLN A 180 17.99 -6.54 -5.31
N ARG A 181 17.38 -5.36 -5.32
CA ARG A 181 17.93 -4.11 -5.88
C ARG A 181 18.73 -3.33 -4.83
N VAL A 182 19.73 -3.99 -4.22
CA VAL A 182 20.50 -3.41 -3.11
C VAL A 182 22.02 -3.58 -3.31
N ASP A 183 22.77 -2.55 -2.96
CA ASP A 183 24.23 -2.60 -2.82
C ASP A 183 24.62 -2.10 -1.43
N PHE A 184 24.85 -3.06 -0.53
CA PHE A 184 25.16 -2.78 0.87
C PHE A 184 26.39 -1.88 1.06
N ASN A 185 27.35 -1.90 0.12
CA ASN A 185 28.56 -1.09 0.22
C ASN A 185 28.30 0.40 -0.05
N LYS A 186 27.16 0.73 -0.67
CA LYS A 186 26.82 2.12 -1.01
C LYS A 186 26.15 2.88 0.13
N PHE A 187 25.56 2.21 1.12
CA PHE A 187 24.75 2.83 2.18
C PHE A 187 25.46 4.03 2.83
N ALA A 188 26.69 3.84 3.32
CA ALA A 188 27.47 4.89 3.97
C ALA A 188 27.79 6.11 3.09
N ARG A 189 27.61 6.01 1.77
CA ARG A 189 27.92 7.06 0.78
C ARG A 189 26.68 7.64 0.12
N LEU A 190 25.48 7.09 0.38
CA LEU A 190 24.26 7.62 -0.20
C LEU A 190 23.99 9.02 0.33
N ALA A 191 23.68 9.93 -0.60
CA ALA A 191 23.28 11.28 -0.29
C ALA A 191 21.89 11.30 0.37
N THR A 192 21.67 12.28 1.23
CA THR A 192 20.37 12.56 1.82
C THR A 192 19.50 13.26 0.79
N VAL A 193 18.26 12.79 0.61
CA VAL A 193 17.44 13.18 -0.55
C VAL A 193 16.33 14.17 -0.20
N PHE A 194 15.97 14.27 1.09
CA PHE A 194 14.88 15.14 1.55
C PHE A 194 15.36 16.38 2.32
N GLN A 195 16.59 16.36 2.84
CA GLN A 195 17.20 17.47 3.57
C GLN A 195 18.70 17.56 3.25
N LYS A 196 19.16 18.76 2.88
CA LYS A 196 20.55 18.99 2.48
C LYS A 196 21.51 19.07 3.67
N GLU A 197 21.12 19.83 4.70
CA GLU A 197 21.93 20.04 5.90
C GLU A 197 21.45 19.09 6.99
N ASP A 198 22.37 18.36 7.64
CA ASP A 198 22.08 17.45 8.75
C ASP A 198 20.96 16.42 8.47
N GLY A 199 20.78 16.01 7.21
CA GLY A 199 19.83 14.97 6.84
C GLY A 199 20.32 13.57 7.20
N THR A 200 19.40 12.64 7.39
CA THR A 200 19.69 11.22 7.65
C THR A 200 18.98 10.28 6.67
N ILE A 201 17.93 10.73 6.01
CA ILE A 201 17.11 9.88 5.14
C ILE A 201 17.69 9.84 3.72
N THR A 202 17.89 8.63 3.21
CA THR A 202 18.45 8.34 1.88
C THR A 202 17.56 7.40 1.09
N ALA A 203 17.86 7.24 -0.20
CA ALA A 203 17.19 6.23 -1.02
C ALA A 203 17.41 4.78 -0.53
N GLY A 204 18.46 4.51 0.27
CA GLY A 204 18.74 3.17 0.78
C GLY A 204 17.99 2.84 2.07
N ASN A 205 17.58 3.85 2.84
CA ASN A 205 16.92 3.67 4.14
C ASN A 205 15.47 4.20 4.18
N ALA A 206 14.95 4.67 3.05
CA ALA A 206 13.53 4.98 2.83
C ALA A 206 12.85 3.86 2.02
N SER A 207 11.52 3.80 2.08
CA SER A 207 10.74 2.95 1.17
C SER A 207 10.83 3.44 -0.28
N THR A 208 10.74 2.51 -1.23
CA THR A 208 10.69 2.84 -2.67
C THR A 208 9.25 3.10 -3.12
N LEU A 209 9.08 3.38 -4.43
CA LEU A 209 7.77 3.48 -5.07
C LEU A 209 7.50 2.15 -5.76
N ASN A 210 6.34 1.54 -5.52
CA ASN A 210 6.07 0.16 -5.95
C ASN A 210 4.65 0.01 -6.53
N ASP A 211 4.46 -1.09 -7.25
CA ASP A 211 3.16 -1.57 -7.71
C ASP A 211 2.83 -2.87 -6.96
N GLY A 212 1.58 -3.05 -6.54
CA GLY A 212 1.18 -4.26 -5.84
C GLY A 212 -0.29 -4.29 -5.41
N ALA A 213 -0.74 -5.48 -5.01
CA ALA A 213 -2.07 -5.72 -4.48
C ALA A 213 -2.03 -6.81 -3.40
N SER A 214 -2.87 -6.68 -2.39
CA SER A 214 -3.09 -7.72 -1.37
C SER A 214 -4.56 -7.74 -0.98
N ALA A 215 -5.12 -8.92 -0.76
CA ALA A 215 -6.49 -9.10 -0.32
C ALA A 215 -6.65 -10.37 0.52
N ALA A 216 -7.60 -10.33 1.46
CA ALA A 216 -7.99 -11.50 2.24
C ALA A 216 -9.50 -11.57 2.40
N VAL A 217 -9.98 -12.80 2.60
CA VAL A 217 -11.37 -13.06 2.94
C VAL A 217 -11.56 -12.92 4.45
N LEU A 218 -12.56 -12.13 4.83
CA LEU A 218 -13.05 -12.05 6.21
C LEU A 218 -14.37 -12.80 6.29
N ALA A 219 -14.55 -13.57 7.36
CA ALA A 219 -15.76 -14.34 7.59
C ALA A 219 -16.15 -14.29 9.07
N SER A 220 -17.46 -14.19 9.33
CA SER A 220 -18.02 -14.28 10.67
C SER A 220 -17.83 -15.69 11.26
N GLY A 221 -17.85 -15.82 12.58
CA GLY A 221 -17.79 -17.14 13.22
C GLY A 221 -18.97 -18.05 12.84
N LYS A 222 -20.12 -17.47 12.47
CA LYS A 222 -21.28 -18.18 11.93
C LYS A 222 -20.98 -18.69 10.52
N ALA A 223 -20.48 -17.84 9.62
CA ALA A 223 -20.12 -18.20 8.26
C ALA A 223 -19.04 -19.28 8.21
N VAL A 224 -18.03 -19.19 9.09
CA VAL A 224 -16.98 -20.21 9.24
C VAL A 224 -17.59 -21.59 9.53
N LYS A 225 -18.54 -21.69 10.46
CA LYS A 225 -19.24 -22.95 10.77
C LYS A 225 -20.14 -23.41 9.62
N GLN A 226 -20.92 -22.49 9.06
CA GLN A 226 -21.90 -22.77 8.01
C GLN A 226 -21.24 -23.30 6.73
N HIS A 227 -20.08 -22.75 6.37
CA HIS A 227 -19.36 -23.11 5.14
C HIS A 227 -18.18 -24.07 5.38
N GLY A 228 -17.97 -24.53 6.62
CA GLY A 228 -16.88 -25.45 6.95
C GLY A 228 -15.48 -24.87 6.67
N LEU A 229 -15.28 -23.59 6.95
CA LEU A 229 -14.02 -22.89 6.68
C LEU A 229 -12.99 -23.14 7.77
N THR A 230 -11.72 -23.17 7.40
CA THR A 230 -10.59 -23.20 8.35
C THR A 230 -10.00 -21.79 8.47
N PRO A 231 -10.25 -21.06 9.57
CA PRO A 231 -9.70 -19.71 9.75
C PRO A 231 -8.19 -19.77 9.97
N LEU A 232 -7.45 -18.82 9.37
CA LEU A 232 -6.00 -18.68 9.58
C LEU A 232 -5.67 -17.86 10.83
N ALA A 233 -6.50 -16.87 11.12
CA ALA A 233 -6.35 -15.96 12.25
C ALA A 233 -7.71 -15.42 12.70
N ARG A 234 -7.73 -14.72 13.84
CA ARG A 234 -8.88 -13.98 14.34
C ARG A 234 -8.49 -12.53 14.56
N ILE A 235 -9.28 -11.60 14.02
CA ILE A 235 -9.15 -10.18 14.35
C ILE A 235 -9.59 -9.99 15.81
N VAL A 236 -8.67 -9.53 16.65
CA VAL A 236 -8.91 -9.35 18.10
C VAL A 236 -9.32 -7.93 18.41
N ALA A 237 -8.58 -6.95 17.89
CA ALA A 237 -8.79 -5.53 18.07
C ALA A 237 -8.15 -4.77 16.91
N PHE A 238 -8.54 -3.51 16.75
CA PHE A 238 -7.97 -2.54 15.82
C PHE A 238 -8.27 -1.13 16.33
N ALA A 239 -7.45 -0.17 15.94
CA ALA A 239 -7.58 1.22 16.35
C ALA A 239 -6.95 2.17 15.31
N ASP A 240 -7.34 3.43 15.37
CA ASP A 240 -6.75 4.51 14.60
C ASP A 240 -6.26 5.58 15.57
N ALA A 241 -5.03 6.04 15.39
CA ALA A 241 -4.49 7.21 16.06
C ALA A 241 -4.15 8.31 15.04
N SER A 242 -4.06 9.55 15.52
CA SER A 242 -3.67 10.70 14.71
C SER A 242 -2.97 11.72 15.59
N VAL A 243 -1.92 12.32 15.06
CA VAL A 243 -1.09 13.35 15.71
C VAL A 243 -0.92 14.51 14.73
N ASP A 244 -0.06 15.49 15.05
CA ASP A 244 0.31 16.54 14.10
C ASP A 244 0.79 15.91 12.77
N PRO A 245 0.38 16.41 11.59
CA PRO A 245 0.76 15.86 10.30
C PRO A 245 2.27 15.62 10.12
N VAL A 246 3.11 16.49 10.69
CA VAL A 246 4.57 16.34 10.59
C VAL A 246 5.13 15.23 11.48
N ASP A 247 4.40 14.87 12.53
CA ASP A 247 4.76 13.85 13.51
C ASP A 247 4.12 12.49 13.18
N PHE A 248 3.59 12.29 11.96
CA PHE A 248 3.01 10.99 11.54
C PHE A 248 3.90 9.76 11.82
N PRO A 249 5.25 9.81 11.77
CA PRO A 249 6.07 8.63 12.06
C PRO A 249 5.88 8.07 13.47
N VAL A 250 5.43 8.89 14.43
CA VAL A 250 5.13 8.45 15.80
C VAL A 250 3.65 8.12 16.04
N ALA A 251 2.76 8.42 15.08
CA ALA A 251 1.34 8.09 15.19
C ALA A 251 1.06 6.61 15.55
N PRO A 252 1.83 5.61 15.06
CA PRO A 252 1.60 4.21 15.43
C PRO A 252 1.78 3.89 16.92
N VAL A 253 2.45 4.75 17.70
CA VAL A 253 2.66 4.54 19.15
C VAL A 253 1.37 4.77 19.95
N ASP A 254 0.49 5.63 19.46
CA ASP A 254 -0.77 6.01 20.13
C ASP A 254 -1.98 5.17 19.67
N ALA A 255 -1.76 4.18 18.78
CA ALA A 255 -2.79 3.33 18.19
C ALA A 255 -3.14 2.13 19.08
#